data_AF-A0A1J1GQ88-F1
#
_entry.id   AF-A0A1J1GQ88-F1
#
_cell.length_a   1.000
_cell.length_b   1.000
_cell.length_c   1.000
_cell.angle_alpha   90.00
_cell.angle_beta   90.00
_cell.angle_gamma   90.00
#
_symmetry.space_group_name_H-M   'P 1'
#
loop_
_entity.id
_entity.type
_entity.pdbx_description
1 polymer ?
#
loop_
_entity_poly.entity_id
_entity_poly.type
_entity_poly.pdbx_seq_one_letter_code
_entity_poly.pdbx_strand_id
1 'polypeptide(L)'
;MKIHLFLLYHFYFLITIIVYIYFCCIHPYYKSKKYKLKFIRHIEIQLVRYLAELYDFKDEDIINSSGLSMKDVQLLYNTREAKYENTLAEGYFGDSRNLFVKLIDNIFFKNYHKYLEKEKKYIRSIYNSLETTKYEVLNFLKSSLDDAEDHINTVFQGLIASDKSELLRFGDVEITVSHNGDNIDLLINEQDAHEYLERIKFTGAFPLMLENSFDYFRKLNEKNDIFFSSLSNGIFSYKIYTIIYFIFRKNIFPLKYVQGDNCNIIDYYRYEMENIFKEFNNSILLLNKKRSTTIISIKENVNEFNDLFNGINRALDRTIEDKTHKLFKLLNKILNGDIKCIISFIAYILEINLSNNNFELDKLKEEYNEILFKHRILNEIYNLFLQEKEEIKESLVEFKTYIKDIFGFDVNSTGIRSLVSKLYGSIDIEDITEIFEVIVFSLLCKKQINEYANFIQLLKNESKNGRLDKKKFIGTHGRIREKVLLIPKNKSENLILKYAEIYERNSFINNIKRYRRQLSSVLRDMDRELRKFKFFRFIIYSLNNELNKSEKLYFSSKKKKLLNKNVILCFLYDIINFDSSYEKKYKYTRI
;
A
#
# COMPACT_ATOMS: atom_id res chain seq x y z
N MET A 1 -35.14 34.12 56.71
CA MET A 1 -35.31 33.40 55.43
C MET A 1 -35.61 34.29 54.22
N LYS A 2 -36.47 35.33 54.29
CA LYS A 2 -36.81 36.18 53.13
C LYS A 2 -35.66 37.09 52.61
N ILE A 3 -34.81 37.60 53.51
CA ILE A 3 -33.69 38.50 53.14
C ILE A 3 -32.57 37.73 52.42
N HIS A 4 -32.29 36.48 52.81
CA HIS A 4 -31.30 35.65 52.14
C HIS A 4 -31.74 35.23 50.73
N LEU A 5 -33.02 34.93 50.51
CA LEU A 5 -33.51 34.65 49.16
C LEU A 5 -33.46 35.91 48.26
N PHE A 6 -33.76 37.08 48.83
CA PHE A 6 -33.67 38.36 48.11
C PHE A 6 -32.23 38.70 47.72
N LEU A 7 -31.28 38.49 48.64
CA LEU A 7 -29.85 38.66 48.37
C LEU A 7 -29.34 37.62 47.36
N LEU A 8 -29.75 36.35 47.47
CA LEU A 8 -29.35 35.31 46.51
C LEU A 8 -29.84 35.63 45.10
N TYR A 9 -31.08 36.14 44.98
CA TYR A 9 -31.66 36.57 43.71
C TYR A 9 -30.89 37.77 43.13
N HIS A 10 -30.51 38.75 43.96
CA HIS A 10 -29.73 39.90 43.52
C HIS A 10 -28.29 39.52 43.15
N PHE A 11 -27.64 38.63 43.89
CA PHE A 11 -26.32 38.10 43.52
C PHE A 11 -26.36 37.30 42.23
N TYR A 12 -27.39 36.49 42.01
CA TYR A 12 -27.59 35.76 40.75
C TYR A 12 -27.79 36.72 39.57
N PHE A 13 -28.57 37.78 39.76
CA PHE A 13 -28.78 38.82 38.76
C PHE A 13 -27.48 39.58 38.45
N LEU A 14 -26.68 39.91 39.47
CA LEU A 14 -25.39 40.57 39.31
C LEU A 14 -24.37 39.70 38.57
N ILE A 15 -24.31 38.40 38.90
CA ILE A 15 -23.45 37.42 38.20
C ILE A 15 -23.87 37.31 36.73
N THR A 16 -25.17 37.30 36.45
CA THR A 16 -25.70 37.24 35.08
C THR A 16 -25.30 38.49 34.27
N ILE A 17 -25.35 39.67 34.89
CA ILE A 17 -24.88 40.92 34.27
C ILE A 17 -23.38 40.89 34.02
N ILE A 18 -22.58 40.41 34.97
CA ILE A 18 -21.11 40.33 34.82
C ILE A 18 -20.74 39.35 33.71
N VAL A 19 -21.37 38.17 33.65
CA VAL A 19 -21.17 37.19 32.57
C VAL A 19 -21.58 37.78 31.22
N TYR A 20 -22.68 38.53 31.17
CA TYR A 20 -23.13 39.21 29.96
C TYR A 20 -22.15 40.29 29.48
N ILE A 21 -21.66 41.14 30.39
CA ILE A 21 -20.62 42.14 30.09
C ILE A 21 -19.34 41.45 29.60
N TYR A 22 -18.93 40.36 30.25
CA TYR A 22 -17.76 39.56 29.85
C TYR A 22 -17.90 39.01 28.43
N PHE A 23 -19.06 38.45 28.08
CA PHE A 23 -19.36 37.96 26.73
C PHE A 23 -19.43 39.07 25.67
N CYS A 24 -19.99 40.23 26.02
CA CYS A 24 -20.10 41.38 25.11
C CYS A 24 -18.76 42.11 24.90
N CYS A 25 -17.82 42.04 25.84
CA CYS A 25 -16.54 42.75 25.77
C CYS A 25 -15.38 41.96 25.16
N ILE A 26 -15.44 40.62 25.08
CA ILE A 26 -14.28 39.79 24.67
C ILE A 26 -14.34 39.30 23.21
N HIS A 27 -15.51 39.25 22.57
CA HIS A 27 -15.61 38.74 21.20
C HIS A 27 -15.78 39.86 20.15
N PRO A 28 -14.88 40.00 19.15
CA PRO A 28 -14.98 41.00 18.08
C PRO A 28 -16.24 40.89 17.21
N TYR A 29 -16.98 39.79 17.34
CA TYR A 29 -18.13 39.43 16.51
C TYR A 29 -19.38 40.26 16.81
N TYR A 30 -19.51 40.82 18.02
CA TYR A 30 -20.73 41.53 18.45
C TYR A 30 -20.74 43.04 18.15
N LYS A 31 -19.64 43.61 17.63
CA LYS A 31 -19.60 45.03 17.21
C LYS A 31 -20.37 45.33 15.90
N SER A 32 -20.76 44.32 15.13
CA SER A 32 -21.27 44.50 13.76
C SER A 32 -22.80 44.47 13.60
N LYS A 33 -23.59 44.13 14.63
CA LYS A 33 -25.07 44.14 14.56
C LYS A 33 -25.69 44.86 15.76
N LYS A 34 -26.29 46.03 15.51
CA LYS A 34 -27.11 46.79 16.48
C LYS A 34 -28.33 45.96 16.90
N TYR A 35 -28.23 45.23 18.00
CA TYR A 35 -29.36 44.55 18.63
C TYR A 35 -30.21 45.57 19.41
N LYS A 36 -31.50 45.74 19.07
CA LYS A 36 -32.48 46.49 19.88
C LYS A 36 -33.33 45.47 20.66
N LEU A 37 -33.21 45.49 21.98
CA LEU A 37 -34.07 44.70 22.88
C LEU A 37 -35.47 45.34 22.97
N LYS A 38 -36.50 44.68 22.43
CA LYS A 38 -37.90 44.91 22.81
C LYS A 38 -38.23 43.96 23.97
N PHE A 39 -38.51 44.53 25.15
CA PHE A 39 -39.03 43.75 26.27
C PHE A 39 -40.50 43.38 25.99
N ILE A 40 -40.78 42.07 25.89
CA ILE A 40 -42.14 41.52 25.85
C ILE A 40 -42.37 40.81 27.19
N ARG A 41 -43.52 41.10 27.81
CA ARG A 41 -43.98 40.56 29.10
C ARG A 41 -44.15 39.04 29.05
N HIS A 42 -43.85 38.43 30.20
CA HIS A 42 -43.98 37.02 30.57
C HIS A 42 -45.04 36.20 29.81
N ILE A 43 -44.55 35.28 28.98
CA ILE A 43 -45.19 34.02 28.61
C ILE A 43 -44.14 32.94 28.83
N GLU A 44 -44.54 31.80 29.39
CA GLU A 44 -43.71 30.66 29.83
C GLU A 44 -42.49 30.41 28.94
N ILE A 45 -41.29 30.50 29.55
CA ILE A 45 -40.03 30.28 28.85
C ILE A 45 -39.81 28.75 28.78
N GLN A 46 -40.26 28.12 27.70
CA GLN A 46 -39.60 26.92 27.19
C GLN A 46 -38.27 27.37 26.54
N LEU A 47 -37.16 27.00 27.16
CA LEU A 47 -35.80 27.27 26.67
C LEU A 47 -35.50 26.38 25.46
N VAL A 48 -36.07 26.74 24.30
CA VAL A 48 -35.66 26.17 23.01
C VAL A 48 -34.32 26.81 22.62
N ARG A 49 -33.22 26.09 22.81
CA ARG A 49 -31.89 26.48 22.31
C ARG A 49 -31.91 26.45 20.76
N TYR A 50 -32.10 27.60 20.13
CA TYR A 50 -31.82 27.82 18.70
C TYR A 50 -30.29 27.92 18.45
N LEU A 51 -29.58 26.79 18.53
CA LEU A 51 -28.18 26.67 18.12
C LEU A 51 -27.95 25.58 17.07
N ALA A 52 -28.97 25.28 16.27
CA ALA A 52 -28.80 24.60 14.99
C ALA A 52 -29.26 25.56 13.89
N GLU A 53 -28.43 25.78 12.88
CA GLU A 53 -28.90 26.26 11.58
C GLU A 53 -29.91 25.23 11.08
N LEU A 54 -31.20 25.49 11.32
CA LEU A 54 -32.31 24.67 10.86
C LEU A 54 -32.42 24.87 9.35
N TYR A 55 -31.80 23.99 8.59
CA TYR A 55 -32.16 23.81 7.20
C TYR A 55 -33.52 23.13 7.16
N ASP A 56 -34.51 23.83 6.58
CA ASP A 56 -35.90 23.39 6.50
C ASP A 56 -36.03 22.31 5.42
N PHE A 57 -35.80 21.06 5.81
CA PHE A 57 -36.00 19.88 4.96
C PHE A 57 -37.19 19.07 5.49
N LYS A 58 -38.06 18.62 4.59
CA LYS A 58 -39.08 17.61 4.91
C LYS A 58 -38.36 16.32 5.28
N ASP A 59 -38.23 16.05 6.57
CA ASP A 59 -37.63 14.81 7.07
C ASP A 59 -38.58 13.64 6.78
N GLU A 60 -38.09 12.64 6.05
CA GLU A 60 -38.78 11.35 6.00
C GLU A 60 -38.70 10.74 7.40
N ASP A 61 -39.84 10.44 8.03
CA ASP A 61 -39.88 9.83 9.35
C ASP A 61 -39.35 8.39 9.28
N ILE A 62 -38.03 8.24 9.45
CA ILE A 62 -37.37 6.95 9.62
C ILE A 62 -37.59 6.51 11.06
N ILE A 63 -38.42 5.48 11.23
CA ILE A 63 -38.86 4.98 12.54
C ILE A 63 -38.10 3.68 12.88
N ASN A 64 -37.65 3.56 14.13
CA ASN A 64 -36.96 2.37 14.63
C ASN A 64 -37.93 1.28 15.11
N SER A 65 -37.41 0.11 15.52
CA SER A 65 -38.24 -1.00 16.02
C SER A 65 -39.07 -0.68 17.27
N SER A 66 -38.77 0.42 17.97
CA SER A 66 -39.47 0.91 19.15
C SER A 66 -40.47 2.04 18.84
N GLY A 67 -40.69 2.36 17.56
CA GLY A 67 -41.61 3.42 17.16
C GLY A 67 -41.04 4.84 17.28
N LEU A 68 -39.74 5.00 17.55
CA LEU A 68 -39.08 6.31 17.67
C LEU A 68 -38.50 6.75 16.33
N SER A 69 -38.67 8.03 15.98
CA SER A 69 -38.00 8.61 14.81
C SER A 69 -36.49 8.77 15.05
N MET A 70 -35.69 8.86 14.00
CA MET A 70 -34.25 9.22 14.12
C MET A 70 -34.03 10.53 14.87
N LYS A 71 -34.96 11.48 14.75
CA LYS A 71 -34.90 12.76 15.47
C LYS A 71 -35.14 12.59 16.96
N ASP A 72 -36.08 11.74 17.34
CA ASP A 72 -36.35 11.41 18.75
C ASP A 72 -35.17 10.66 19.36
N VAL A 73 -34.62 9.68 18.64
CA VAL A 73 -33.42 8.95 19.08
C VAL A 73 -32.23 9.90 19.22
N GLN A 74 -32.04 10.85 18.31
CA GLN A 74 -31.01 11.89 18.44
C GLN A 74 -31.20 12.77 19.67
N LEU A 75 -32.45 13.14 19.98
CA LEU A 75 -32.77 13.94 21.14
C LEU A 75 -32.49 13.18 22.44
N LEU A 76 -32.93 11.93 22.54
CA LEU A 76 -32.65 11.02 23.66
C LEU A 76 -31.15 10.76 23.82
N TYR A 77 -30.44 10.63 22.71
CA TYR A 77 -28.99 10.48 22.70
C TYR A 77 -28.29 11.71 23.30
N ASN A 78 -28.73 12.90 22.90
CA ASN A 78 -28.18 14.17 23.36
C ASN A 78 -28.52 14.47 24.84
N THR A 79 -29.66 13.99 25.36
CA THR A 79 -30.06 14.18 26.77
C THR A 79 -29.40 13.19 27.74
N ARG A 80 -28.64 12.20 27.25
CA ARG A 80 -28.01 11.10 28.03
C ARG A 80 -29.02 10.22 28.79
N GLU A 81 -30.29 10.24 28.41
CA GLU A 81 -31.35 9.45 29.05
C GLU A 81 -31.44 8.03 28.50
N ALA A 82 -30.73 7.71 27.42
CA ALA A 82 -30.67 6.33 26.93
C ALA A 82 -29.70 5.51 27.78
N LYS A 83 -30.31 4.59 28.55
CA LYS A 83 -29.82 3.38 29.23
C LYS A 83 -28.31 3.20 29.46
N TYR A 84 -27.98 2.76 30.69
CA TYR A 84 -26.73 2.08 31.03
C TYR A 84 -26.40 1.00 29.98
N GLU A 85 -25.26 1.12 29.31
CA GLU A 85 -24.80 0.17 28.30
C GLU A 85 -23.72 -0.75 28.85
N ASN A 86 -23.90 -2.06 28.69
CA ASN A 86 -22.82 -3.06 28.76
C ASN A 86 -22.31 -3.34 27.33
N THR A 87 -21.80 -2.31 26.63
CA THR A 87 -21.25 -2.48 25.26
C THR A 87 -19.81 -1.96 25.16
N LEU A 88 -19.10 -2.35 24.10
CA LEU A 88 -17.76 -1.85 23.81
C LEU A 88 -17.73 -0.31 23.63
N ALA A 89 -18.88 0.34 23.42
CA ALA A 89 -19.03 1.78 23.21
C ALA A 89 -19.29 2.59 24.51
N GLU A 90 -19.42 1.94 25.66
CA GLU A 90 -19.73 2.57 26.95
C GLU A 90 -18.85 3.82 27.24
N GLY A 91 -19.49 4.92 27.65
CA GLY A 91 -18.85 6.21 27.95
C GLY A 91 -18.84 7.26 26.82
N TYR A 92 -19.27 6.91 25.60
CA TYR A 92 -19.28 7.81 24.44
C TYR A 92 -20.67 8.38 24.14
N PHE A 93 -21.62 8.18 25.06
CA PHE A 93 -23.01 8.60 24.91
C PHE A 93 -23.17 10.11 25.15
N GLY A 94 -23.85 10.79 24.22
CA GLY A 94 -24.02 12.25 24.22
C GLY A 94 -22.99 13.03 23.38
N ASP A 95 -22.07 12.35 22.68
CA ASP A 95 -21.20 12.96 21.66
C ASP A 95 -21.12 12.06 20.42
N SER A 96 -21.93 12.40 19.42
CA SER A 96 -22.06 11.71 18.14
C SER A 96 -20.73 11.59 17.38
N ARG A 97 -19.86 12.59 17.50
CA ARG A 97 -18.59 12.64 16.78
C ARG A 97 -17.57 11.71 17.42
N ASN A 98 -17.52 11.69 18.75
CA ASN A 98 -16.68 10.74 19.47
C ASN A 98 -17.17 9.30 19.26
N LEU A 99 -18.48 9.07 19.22
CA LEU A 99 -19.04 7.77 18.84
C LEU A 99 -18.64 7.36 17.42
N PHE A 100 -18.73 8.27 16.45
CA PHE A 100 -18.29 8.01 15.07
C PHE A 100 -16.85 7.50 15.02
N VAL A 101 -15.93 8.22 15.65
CA VAL A 101 -14.51 7.86 15.70
C VAL A 101 -14.31 6.47 16.32
N LYS A 102 -15.03 6.16 17.41
CA LYS A 102 -14.97 4.86 18.07
C LYS A 102 -15.51 3.72 17.20
N LEU A 103 -16.59 3.97 16.45
CA LEU A 103 -17.13 3.00 15.50
C LEU A 103 -16.15 2.70 14.38
N ILE A 104 -15.45 3.71 13.87
CA ILE A 104 -14.39 3.50 12.87
C ILE A 104 -13.27 2.62 13.44
N ASP A 105 -12.78 2.89 14.66
CA ASP A 105 -11.74 2.05 15.27
C ASP A 105 -12.18 0.59 15.43
N ASN A 106 -13.41 0.37 15.90
CA ASN A 106 -13.95 -0.98 16.09
C ASN A 106 -14.23 -1.71 14.76
N ILE A 107 -14.84 -1.05 13.78
CA ILE A 107 -15.26 -1.72 12.53
C ILE A 107 -14.07 -1.91 11.59
N PHE A 108 -13.18 -0.92 11.48
CA PHE A 108 -12.11 -0.93 10.48
C PHE A 108 -10.81 -1.54 11.04
N PHE A 109 -10.54 -1.42 12.35
CA PHE A 109 -9.25 -1.81 12.91
C PHE A 109 -9.26 -2.99 13.89
N LYS A 110 -10.41 -3.62 14.17
CA LYS A 110 -10.50 -4.78 15.07
C LYS A 110 -9.57 -5.94 14.68
N ASN A 111 -9.58 -6.33 13.40
CA ASN A 111 -8.76 -7.43 12.87
C ASN A 111 -7.49 -6.95 12.14
N TYR A 112 -7.07 -5.71 12.39
CA TYR A 112 -6.00 -5.06 11.64
C TYR A 112 -4.69 -5.87 11.57
N HIS A 113 -4.28 -6.51 12.67
CA HIS A 113 -3.07 -7.34 12.68
C HIS A 113 -3.15 -8.54 11.73
N LYS A 114 -4.32 -9.19 11.67
CA LYS A 114 -4.56 -10.32 10.77
C LYS A 114 -4.46 -9.87 9.31
N TYR A 115 -5.02 -8.70 8.97
CA TYR A 115 -4.95 -8.15 7.62
C TYR A 115 -3.52 -7.81 7.21
N LEU A 116 -2.74 -7.24 8.12
CA LEU A 116 -1.34 -6.88 7.89
C LEU A 116 -0.42 -8.09 7.66
N GLU A 117 -0.57 -9.16 8.45
CA GLU A 117 0.23 -10.38 8.28
C GLU A 117 -0.07 -11.12 6.98
N LYS A 118 -1.35 -11.15 6.58
CA LYS A 118 -1.72 -11.65 5.25
C LYS A 118 -1.01 -10.87 4.16
N GLU A 119 -1.09 -9.54 4.22
CA GLU A 119 -0.51 -8.64 3.23
C GLU A 119 1.01 -8.83 3.08
N LYS A 120 1.74 -8.97 4.21
CA LYS A 120 3.17 -9.33 4.20
C LYS A 120 3.43 -10.65 3.47
N LYS A 121 2.64 -11.68 3.77
CA LYS A 121 2.78 -13.01 3.16
C LYS A 121 2.60 -12.94 1.64
N TYR A 122 1.63 -12.17 1.15
CA TYR A 122 1.40 -12.00 -0.28
C TYR A 122 2.55 -11.27 -0.99
N ILE A 123 3.01 -10.14 -0.45
CA ILE A 123 4.18 -9.43 -1.00
C ILE A 123 5.39 -10.33 -1.08
N ARG A 124 5.65 -11.11 -0.02
CA ARG A 124 6.78 -12.04 0.03
C ARG A 124 6.63 -13.15 -1.01
N SER A 125 5.43 -13.69 -1.20
CA SER A 125 5.14 -14.70 -2.23
C SER A 125 5.43 -14.18 -3.64
N ILE A 126 4.94 -12.98 -3.96
CA ILE A 126 5.15 -12.33 -5.26
C ILE A 126 6.64 -12.03 -5.46
N TYR A 127 7.29 -11.41 -4.47
CA TYR A 127 8.72 -11.10 -4.52
C TYR A 127 9.55 -12.35 -4.82
N ASN A 128 9.34 -13.42 -4.05
CA ASN A 128 10.07 -14.67 -4.22
C ASN A 128 9.82 -15.29 -5.60
N SER A 129 8.57 -15.24 -6.10
CA SER A 129 8.23 -15.80 -7.41
C SER A 129 8.94 -15.05 -8.54
N LEU A 130 8.96 -13.71 -8.48
CA LEU A 130 9.66 -12.87 -9.45
C LEU A 130 11.18 -13.10 -9.41
N GLU A 131 11.74 -13.18 -8.20
CA GLU A 131 13.17 -13.36 -7.98
C GLU A 131 13.66 -14.75 -8.43
N THR A 132 12.93 -15.82 -8.09
CA THR A 132 13.21 -17.19 -8.55
C THR A 132 13.18 -17.26 -10.08
N THR A 133 12.15 -16.72 -10.70
CA THR A 133 12.01 -16.69 -12.17
C THR A 133 13.20 -15.98 -12.82
N LYS A 134 13.60 -14.82 -12.27
CA LYS A 134 14.76 -14.07 -12.76
C LYS A 134 16.03 -14.93 -12.74
N TYR A 135 16.29 -15.64 -11.64
CA TYR A 135 17.47 -16.51 -11.52
C TYR A 135 17.41 -17.71 -12.47
N GLU A 136 16.24 -18.34 -12.63
CA GLU A 136 16.07 -19.45 -13.57
C GLU A 136 16.41 -19.03 -15.00
N VAL A 137 15.85 -17.91 -15.47
CA VAL A 137 16.11 -17.35 -16.81
C VAL A 137 17.56 -16.97 -16.97
N LEU A 138 18.14 -16.27 -15.98
CA LEU A 138 19.53 -15.84 -16.02
C LEU A 138 20.49 -17.03 -16.09
N ASN A 139 20.28 -18.06 -15.26
CA ASN A 139 21.15 -19.24 -15.22
C ASN A 139 21.04 -20.05 -16.51
N PHE A 140 19.83 -20.22 -17.04
CA PHE A 140 19.62 -20.90 -18.32
C PHE A 140 20.27 -20.13 -19.48
N LEU A 141 20.11 -18.80 -19.52
CA LEU A 141 20.73 -17.95 -20.54
C LEU A 141 22.26 -18.03 -20.48
N LYS A 142 22.85 -17.90 -19.29
CA LYS A 142 24.30 -18.00 -19.10
C LYS A 142 24.85 -19.35 -19.55
N SER A 143 24.29 -20.45 -19.04
CA SER A 143 24.73 -21.79 -19.45
C SER A 143 24.58 -22.03 -20.95
N SER A 144 23.51 -21.51 -21.58
CA SER A 144 23.31 -21.64 -23.03
C SER A 144 24.25 -20.75 -23.85
N LEU A 145 24.64 -19.59 -23.33
CA LEU A 145 25.65 -18.73 -23.94
C LEU A 145 27.04 -19.33 -23.82
N ASP A 146 27.41 -19.83 -22.65
CA ASP A 146 28.70 -20.50 -22.41
C ASP A 146 28.84 -21.72 -23.33
N ASP A 147 27.82 -22.59 -23.38
CA ASP A 147 27.77 -23.75 -24.29
C ASP A 147 27.90 -23.31 -25.75
N ALA A 148 27.27 -22.20 -26.15
CA ALA A 148 27.28 -21.71 -27.52
C ALA A 148 28.61 -21.05 -27.88
N GLU A 149 29.21 -20.29 -26.97
CA GLU A 149 30.52 -19.67 -27.14
C GLU A 149 31.59 -20.75 -27.37
N ASP A 150 31.58 -21.82 -26.58
CA ASP A 150 32.49 -22.96 -26.76
C ASP A 150 32.35 -23.58 -28.15
N HIS A 151 31.11 -23.81 -28.61
CA HIS A 151 30.87 -24.34 -29.96
C HIS A 151 31.34 -23.36 -31.04
N ILE A 152 31.02 -22.07 -30.93
CA ILE A 152 31.41 -21.07 -31.94
C ILE A 152 32.94 -20.90 -31.97
N ASN A 153 33.62 -21.00 -30.82
CA ASN A 153 35.08 -21.00 -30.76
C ASN A 153 35.69 -22.15 -31.60
N THR A 154 35.05 -23.32 -31.66
CA THR A 154 35.46 -24.40 -32.58
C THR A 154 35.21 -24.04 -34.05
N VAL A 155 34.09 -23.37 -34.37
CA VAL A 155 33.78 -22.89 -35.72
C VAL A 155 34.84 -21.89 -36.21
N PHE A 156 35.36 -21.06 -35.30
CA PHE A 156 36.37 -20.03 -35.55
C PHE A 156 37.82 -20.47 -35.35
N GLN A 157 38.08 -21.75 -35.07
CA GLN A 157 39.43 -22.25 -34.77
C GLN A 157 40.44 -21.98 -35.91
N GLY A 158 39.97 -21.89 -37.16
CA GLY A 158 40.79 -21.59 -38.34
C GLY A 158 41.03 -20.09 -38.62
N LEU A 159 40.46 -19.18 -37.82
CA LEU A 159 40.58 -17.73 -38.04
C LEU A 159 41.86 -17.16 -37.39
N ILE A 160 42.63 -16.40 -38.16
CA ILE A 160 43.79 -15.66 -37.65
C ILE A 160 43.38 -14.34 -36.99
N ALA A 161 44.30 -13.69 -36.29
CA ALA A 161 44.02 -12.44 -35.55
C ALA A 161 43.46 -11.32 -36.46
N SER A 162 43.92 -11.23 -37.71
CA SER A 162 43.37 -10.29 -38.69
C SER A 162 41.91 -10.58 -39.01
N ASP A 163 41.53 -11.85 -39.19
CA ASP A 163 40.14 -12.24 -39.47
C ASP A 163 39.23 -11.86 -38.29
N LYS A 164 39.68 -12.14 -37.05
CA LYS A 164 38.95 -11.74 -35.84
C LYS A 164 38.77 -10.23 -35.75
N SER A 165 39.76 -9.45 -36.19
CA SER A 165 39.66 -7.98 -36.23
C SER A 165 38.65 -7.49 -37.28
N GLU A 166 38.48 -8.20 -38.40
CA GLU A 166 37.47 -7.83 -39.40
C GLU A 166 36.05 -8.13 -38.94
N LEU A 167 35.84 -9.09 -38.03
CA LEU A 167 34.53 -9.36 -37.43
C LEU A 167 34.02 -8.18 -36.57
N LEU A 168 34.90 -7.30 -36.08
CA LEU A 168 34.51 -6.09 -35.34
C LEU A 168 33.63 -5.15 -36.18
N ARG A 169 33.64 -5.28 -37.52
CA ARG A 169 32.72 -4.56 -38.42
C ARG A 169 31.24 -4.85 -38.14
N PHE A 170 30.95 -5.97 -37.48
CA PHE A 170 29.61 -6.27 -36.99
C PHE A 170 29.31 -5.64 -35.63
N GLY A 171 30.31 -5.23 -34.84
CA GLY A 171 30.14 -4.74 -33.48
C GLY A 171 29.71 -3.27 -33.36
N ASP A 172 30.19 -2.42 -34.25
CA ASP A 172 29.94 -0.96 -34.24
C ASP A 172 28.91 -0.57 -35.31
N VAL A 173 27.77 -1.26 -35.30
CA VAL A 173 26.65 -0.96 -36.20
C VAL A 173 25.40 -0.64 -35.39
N GLU A 174 24.69 0.40 -35.81
CA GLU A 174 23.38 0.76 -35.27
C GLU A 174 22.31 -0.02 -36.05
N ILE A 175 21.44 -0.71 -35.32
CA ILE A 175 20.31 -1.42 -35.92
C ILE A 175 19.04 -0.67 -35.56
N THR A 176 18.34 -0.19 -36.59
CA THR A 176 17.05 0.47 -36.44
C THR A 176 15.98 -0.30 -37.19
N VAL A 177 14.76 -0.24 -36.67
CA VAL A 177 13.59 -0.81 -37.32
C VAL A 177 12.78 0.35 -37.86
N SER A 178 12.68 0.47 -39.17
CA SER A 178 11.84 1.48 -39.81
C SER A 178 10.49 0.88 -40.15
N HIS A 179 9.43 1.56 -39.72
CA HIS A 179 8.05 1.21 -40.06
C HIS A 179 7.59 2.07 -41.23
N ASN A 180 7.27 1.42 -42.35
CA ASN A 180 6.75 2.09 -43.54
C ASN A 180 5.36 1.51 -43.86
N GLY A 181 4.34 2.06 -43.20
CA GLY A 181 3.00 1.45 -43.19
C GLY A 181 3.00 0.14 -42.39
N ASP A 182 2.52 -0.95 -43.00
CA ASP A 182 2.52 -2.31 -42.42
C ASP A 182 3.85 -3.06 -42.62
N ASN A 183 4.77 -2.50 -43.42
CA ASN A 183 6.07 -3.13 -43.67
C ASN A 183 7.09 -2.72 -42.60
N ILE A 184 7.87 -3.72 -42.17
CA ILE A 184 8.94 -3.58 -41.19
C ILE A 184 10.25 -3.80 -41.93
N ASP A 185 11.01 -2.73 -42.14
CA ASP A 185 12.33 -2.79 -42.77
C ASP A 185 13.41 -2.72 -41.67
N LEU A 186 14.36 -3.66 -41.71
CA LEU A 186 15.51 -3.66 -40.82
C LEU A 186 16.63 -2.84 -41.45
N LEU A 187 17.12 -1.82 -40.75
CA LEU A 187 18.22 -0.99 -41.20
C LEU A 187 19.47 -1.23 -40.35
N ILE A 188 20.63 -1.31 -40.99
CA ILE A 188 21.94 -1.34 -40.35
C ILE A 188 22.69 -0.08 -40.81
N ASN A 189 23.02 0.82 -39.87
CA ASN A 189 23.58 2.14 -40.17
C ASN A 189 22.76 2.90 -41.24
N GLU A 190 21.43 2.96 -41.04
CA GLU A 190 20.45 3.60 -41.94
C GLU A 190 20.33 2.99 -43.35
N GLN A 191 21.02 1.88 -43.62
CA GLN A 191 20.93 1.14 -44.89
C GLN A 191 20.11 -0.13 -44.72
N ASP A 192 19.41 -0.57 -45.77
CA ASP A 192 18.75 -1.87 -45.77
C ASP A 192 19.72 -2.98 -45.32
N ALA A 193 19.30 -3.80 -44.35
CA ALA A 193 20.17 -4.79 -43.73
C ALA A 193 20.69 -5.84 -44.71
N HIS A 194 19.89 -6.21 -45.73
CA HIS A 194 20.34 -7.13 -46.77
C HIS A 194 21.40 -6.47 -47.66
N GLU A 195 21.20 -5.22 -48.06
CA GLU A 195 22.19 -4.47 -48.81
C GLU A 195 23.49 -4.28 -48.03
N TYR A 196 23.41 -3.94 -46.75
CA TYR A 196 24.58 -3.76 -45.89
C TYR A 196 25.40 -5.05 -45.81
N LEU A 197 24.76 -6.18 -45.48
CA LEU A 197 25.42 -7.47 -45.33
C LEU A 197 25.97 -8.01 -46.66
N GLU A 198 25.33 -7.70 -47.78
CA GLU A 198 25.81 -8.08 -49.11
C GLU A 198 27.07 -7.32 -49.54
N ARG A 199 27.20 -6.05 -49.14
CA ARG A 199 28.34 -5.19 -49.48
C ARG A 199 29.59 -5.52 -48.66
N ILE A 200 29.45 -6.20 -47.51
CA ILE A 200 30.58 -6.62 -46.69
C ILE A 200 31.44 -7.63 -47.47
N LYS A 201 32.70 -7.24 -47.69
CA LYS A 201 33.75 -8.09 -48.23
C LYS A 201 34.92 -8.12 -47.26
N PHE A 202 35.25 -9.31 -46.81
CA PHE A 202 36.42 -9.59 -46.00
C PHE A 202 37.68 -9.63 -46.87
N THR A 203 38.81 -9.16 -46.33
CA THR A 203 40.07 -9.16 -47.09
C THR A 203 40.71 -10.54 -47.16
N GLY A 204 40.46 -11.38 -46.14
CA GLY A 204 40.93 -12.76 -46.03
C GLY A 204 39.87 -13.80 -46.40
N ALA A 205 40.33 -15.04 -46.63
CA ALA A 205 39.43 -16.18 -46.66
C ALA A 205 38.99 -16.50 -45.23
N PHE A 206 37.68 -16.52 -44.97
CA PHE A 206 37.10 -16.95 -43.69
C PHE A 206 36.71 -18.43 -43.76
N PRO A 207 37.58 -19.40 -43.41
CA PRO A 207 37.20 -20.80 -43.29
C PRO A 207 36.31 -20.98 -42.06
N LEU A 208 35.08 -21.42 -42.26
CA LEU A 208 34.16 -21.75 -41.17
C LEU A 208 33.98 -23.27 -41.11
N MET A 209 34.24 -23.86 -39.94
CA MET A 209 33.98 -25.27 -39.71
C MET A 209 32.53 -25.47 -39.26
N LEU A 210 31.61 -25.56 -40.23
CA LEU A 210 30.16 -25.60 -39.96
C LEU A 210 29.57 -27.00 -39.82
N GLU A 211 30.35 -28.06 -40.07
CA GLU A 211 29.86 -29.44 -40.16
C GLU A 211 29.04 -29.87 -38.93
N ASN A 212 29.54 -29.59 -37.72
CA ASN A 212 28.85 -29.92 -36.48
C ASN A 212 27.83 -28.86 -36.03
N SER A 213 27.79 -27.70 -36.69
CA SER A 213 26.96 -26.56 -36.28
C SER A 213 25.47 -26.75 -36.58
N PHE A 214 25.14 -27.51 -37.63
CA PHE A 214 23.74 -27.78 -38.01
C PHE A 214 22.98 -28.52 -36.91
N ASP A 215 23.52 -29.66 -36.46
CA ASP A 215 22.89 -30.46 -35.40
C ASP A 215 22.95 -29.74 -34.04
N TYR A 216 24.06 -29.08 -33.74
CA TYR A 216 24.23 -28.32 -32.51
C TYR A 216 23.18 -27.20 -32.36
N PHE A 217 23.09 -26.28 -33.33
CA PHE A 217 22.17 -25.14 -33.23
C PHE A 217 20.70 -25.57 -33.34
N ARG A 218 20.41 -26.68 -34.04
CA ARG A 218 19.08 -27.30 -34.00
C ARG A 218 18.71 -27.76 -32.58
N LYS A 219 19.58 -28.53 -31.93
CA LYS A 219 19.38 -29.01 -30.54
C LYS A 219 19.30 -27.85 -29.55
N LEU A 220 20.14 -26.82 -29.70
CA LEU A 220 20.09 -25.63 -28.87
C LEU A 220 18.78 -24.86 -29.07
N ASN A 221 18.29 -24.74 -30.31
CA ASN A 221 16.99 -24.15 -30.58
C ASN A 221 15.85 -24.93 -29.91
N GLU A 222 15.85 -26.27 -30.01
CA GLU A 222 14.88 -27.13 -29.33
C GLU A 222 14.95 -26.99 -27.80
N LYS A 223 16.16 -26.98 -27.21
CA LYS A 223 16.39 -26.74 -25.78
C LYS A 223 15.82 -25.39 -25.34
N ASN A 224 16.05 -24.34 -26.14
CA ASN A 224 15.51 -23.00 -25.91
C ASN A 224 13.98 -22.97 -26.01
N ASP A 225 13.40 -23.67 -26.98
CA ASP A 225 11.95 -23.76 -27.17
C ASP A 225 11.25 -24.51 -26.02
N ILE A 226 11.85 -25.61 -25.55
CA ILE A 226 11.36 -26.35 -24.38
C ILE A 226 11.41 -25.47 -23.14
N PHE A 227 12.54 -24.81 -22.88
CA PHE A 227 12.66 -23.90 -21.73
C PHE A 227 11.68 -22.74 -21.86
N PHE A 228 11.62 -22.07 -23.01
CA PHE A 228 10.66 -20.99 -23.26
C PHE A 228 9.21 -21.42 -23.08
N SER A 229 8.85 -22.64 -23.50
CA SER A 229 7.51 -23.20 -23.28
C SER A 229 7.25 -23.54 -21.80
N SER A 230 8.28 -23.91 -21.04
CA SER A 230 8.18 -24.02 -19.59
C SER A 230 7.96 -22.66 -18.92
N LEU A 231 8.47 -21.58 -19.52
CA LEU A 231 8.21 -20.20 -19.10
C LEU A 231 6.80 -19.71 -19.53
N SER A 232 6.28 -20.17 -20.67
CA SER A 232 5.17 -19.54 -21.41
C SER A 232 3.80 -19.58 -20.73
N ASN A 233 3.54 -20.51 -19.81
CA ASN A 233 2.28 -20.52 -19.07
C ASN A 233 2.25 -19.53 -17.88
N GLY A 234 3.40 -18.96 -17.50
CA GLY A 234 3.52 -18.06 -16.33
C GLY A 234 4.00 -16.65 -16.68
N ILE A 235 4.99 -16.56 -17.54
CA ILE A 235 5.93 -15.45 -17.45
C ILE A 235 5.52 -14.18 -18.19
N PHE A 236 4.84 -14.34 -19.31
CA PHE A 236 4.32 -13.21 -20.08
C PHE A 236 3.24 -12.45 -19.32
N SER A 237 2.56 -13.12 -18.41
CA SER A 237 1.44 -12.57 -17.68
C SER A 237 1.83 -12.08 -16.29
N TYR A 238 2.94 -12.54 -15.68
CA TYR A 238 3.41 -12.02 -14.38
C TYR A 238 3.57 -10.50 -14.36
N LYS A 239 4.08 -9.88 -15.43
CA LYS A 239 4.21 -8.43 -15.48
C LYS A 239 2.86 -7.73 -15.45
N ILE A 240 1.92 -8.20 -16.26
CA ILE A 240 0.54 -7.71 -16.30
C ILE A 240 -0.10 -7.90 -14.92
N TYR A 241 -0.03 -9.10 -14.35
CA TYR A 241 -0.62 -9.42 -13.04
C TYR A 241 0.04 -8.71 -11.87
N THR A 242 1.35 -8.49 -11.90
CA THR A 242 2.05 -7.75 -10.84
C THR A 242 1.71 -6.26 -10.92
N ILE A 243 1.56 -5.71 -12.14
CA ILE A 243 1.05 -4.34 -12.34
C ILE A 243 -0.39 -4.23 -11.85
N ILE A 244 -1.24 -5.17 -12.23
CA ILE A 244 -2.63 -5.31 -11.76
C ILE A 244 -2.66 -5.37 -10.23
N TYR A 245 -1.86 -6.22 -9.60
CA TYR A 245 -1.68 -6.27 -8.16
C TYR A 245 -1.28 -4.91 -7.58
N PHE A 246 -0.32 -4.20 -8.18
CA PHE A 246 0.07 -2.86 -7.70
C PHE A 246 -1.01 -1.79 -7.83
N ILE A 247 -1.84 -1.89 -8.85
CA ILE A 247 -2.97 -0.98 -9.07
C ILE A 247 -4.04 -1.27 -8.01
N PHE A 248 -4.39 -2.54 -7.84
CA PHE A 248 -5.46 -2.99 -6.96
C PHE A 248 -5.13 -2.91 -5.47
N ARG A 249 -3.86 -3.12 -5.10
CA ARG A 249 -3.38 -2.99 -3.72
C ARG A 249 -3.69 -1.63 -3.11
N LYS A 250 -3.80 -0.57 -3.91
CA LYS A 250 -4.18 0.75 -3.41
C LYS A 250 -5.55 0.78 -2.73
N ASN A 251 -6.43 -0.17 -3.05
CA ASN A 251 -7.85 -0.13 -2.71
C ASN A 251 -8.28 -1.16 -1.67
N ILE A 252 -7.37 -1.98 -1.12
CA ILE A 252 -7.74 -3.09 -0.22
C ILE A 252 -8.24 -2.55 1.13
N PHE A 253 -9.51 -2.78 1.46
CA PHE A 253 -10.09 -2.50 2.77
C PHE A 253 -9.46 -3.39 3.86
N PRO A 254 -9.21 -2.86 5.08
CA PRO A 254 -9.20 -1.45 5.48
C PRO A 254 -7.84 -0.77 5.23
N LEU A 255 -6.87 -1.48 4.62
CA LEU A 255 -5.49 -1.00 4.45
C LEU A 255 -5.34 0.14 3.42
N LYS A 256 -6.34 0.40 2.59
CA LYS A 256 -6.34 1.49 1.60
C LYS A 256 -6.17 2.85 2.27
N TYR A 257 -6.75 3.03 3.45
CA TYR A 257 -6.66 4.26 4.24
C TYR A 257 -5.26 4.48 4.86
N VAL A 258 -4.37 3.48 4.79
CA VAL A 258 -2.96 3.58 5.19
C VAL A 258 -2.11 4.16 4.05
N GLN A 259 -2.54 3.98 2.80
CA GLN A 259 -1.73 4.26 1.63
C GLN A 259 -1.78 5.73 1.22
N GLY A 260 -2.89 6.43 1.51
CA GLY A 260 -3.08 7.88 1.43
C GLY A 260 -2.17 8.56 0.40
N ASP A 261 -2.67 8.72 -0.82
CA ASP A 261 -1.97 9.49 -1.84
C ASP A 261 -2.33 10.98 -1.65
N ASN A 262 -1.32 11.85 -1.67
CA ASN A 262 -1.45 13.31 -1.78
C ASN A 262 -2.15 14.07 -0.62
N CYS A 263 -1.99 13.65 0.64
CA CYS A 263 -2.40 14.49 1.77
C CYS A 263 -1.20 14.88 2.65
N ASN A 264 -0.91 16.19 2.73
CA ASN A 264 0.19 16.75 3.53
C ASN A 264 0.14 16.31 5.00
N ILE A 265 -1.05 16.13 5.57
CA ILE A 265 -1.22 15.69 6.97
C ILE A 265 -0.82 14.22 7.13
N ILE A 266 -1.22 13.36 6.19
CA ILE A 266 -0.86 11.93 6.19
C ILE A 266 0.65 11.78 6.04
N ASP A 267 1.26 12.52 5.11
CA ASP A 267 2.70 12.46 4.88
C ASP A 267 3.51 13.00 6.08
N TYR A 268 3.04 14.08 6.72
CA TYR A 268 3.61 14.58 7.97
C TYR A 268 3.61 13.51 9.07
N TYR A 269 2.45 12.92 9.37
CA TYR A 269 2.37 11.90 10.42
C TYR A 269 3.13 10.62 10.07
N ARG A 270 3.22 10.24 8.78
CA ARG A 270 4.04 9.12 8.35
C ARG A 270 5.53 9.37 8.64
N TYR A 271 6.03 10.56 8.35
CA TYR A 271 7.40 10.98 8.66
C TYR A 271 7.67 11.01 10.17
N GLU A 272 6.76 11.59 10.94
CA GLU A 272 6.85 11.62 12.41
C GLU A 272 6.91 10.20 12.98
N MET A 273 6.00 9.31 12.56
CA MET A 273 6.00 7.90 13.00
C MET A 273 7.33 7.20 12.67
N GLU A 274 7.87 7.38 11.46
CA GLU A 274 9.16 6.80 11.08
C GLU A 274 10.31 7.28 11.97
N ASN A 275 10.38 8.59 12.24
CA ASN A 275 11.41 9.17 13.11
C ASN A 275 11.33 8.63 14.54
N ILE A 276 10.15 8.60 15.13
CA ILE A 276 9.94 8.09 16.49
C ILE A 276 10.36 6.63 16.58
N PHE A 277 9.97 5.82 15.59
CA PHE A 277 10.32 4.40 15.58
C PHE A 277 11.82 4.19 15.43
N LYS A 278 12.49 5.04 14.63
CA LYS A 278 13.94 5.03 14.50
C LYS A 278 14.63 5.39 15.83
N GLU A 279 14.18 6.45 16.50
CA GLU A 279 14.71 6.85 17.81
C GLU A 279 14.50 5.76 18.86
N PHE A 280 13.31 5.19 18.93
CA PHE A 280 12.99 4.09 19.84
C PHE A 280 13.85 2.85 19.58
N ASN A 281 14.08 2.52 18.30
CA ASN A 281 14.94 1.42 17.89
C ASN A 281 16.41 1.64 18.24
N ASN A 282 16.90 2.86 18.05
CA ASN A 282 18.27 3.24 18.41
C ASN A 282 18.49 3.10 19.92
N SER A 283 17.52 3.54 20.72
CA SER A 283 17.60 3.43 22.18
C SER A 283 17.59 1.98 22.65
N ILE A 284 16.73 1.11 22.10
CA ILE A 284 16.65 -0.28 22.55
C ILE A 284 17.81 -1.16 22.02
N LEU A 285 18.22 -1.02 20.76
CA LEU A 285 19.14 -1.97 20.11
C LEU A 285 20.57 -1.44 19.92
N LEU A 286 20.77 -0.16 19.60
CA LEU A 286 22.11 0.37 19.26
C LEU A 286 22.97 0.70 20.48
N LEU A 287 22.37 1.12 21.61
CA LEU A 287 23.09 1.31 22.86
C LEU A 287 23.65 -0.01 23.43
N ASN A 288 23.03 -1.15 23.10
CA ASN A 288 23.49 -2.48 23.49
C ASN A 288 24.69 -2.99 22.67
N LYS A 289 24.91 -2.50 21.44
CA LYS A 289 26.05 -2.92 20.60
C LYS A 289 27.40 -2.30 21.00
N LYS A 290 27.41 -1.07 21.51
CA LYS A 290 28.66 -0.37 21.90
C LYS A 290 29.27 -0.89 23.21
N ARG A 291 28.53 -1.67 24.01
CA ARG A 291 29.04 -2.32 25.23
C ARG A 291 29.24 -3.80 24.93
N SER A 292 30.48 -4.15 24.57
CA SER A 292 30.96 -5.48 24.21
C SER A 292 30.94 -6.49 25.37
N THR A 293 29.78 -6.75 25.95
CA THR A 293 29.56 -7.85 26.90
C THR A 293 28.19 -8.45 26.68
N THR A 294 28.17 -9.78 26.61
CA THR A 294 27.08 -10.75 26.37
C THR A 294 25.92 -10.70 27.37
N ILE A 295 25.55 -9.52 27.85
CA ILE A 295 24.52 -9.28 28.85
C ILE A 295 23.49 -8.35 28.23
N ILE A 296 22.43 -8.96 27.68
CA ILE A 296 21.22 -8.26 27.26
C ILE A 296 20.53 -7.75 28.53
N SER A 297 20.86 -6.53 28.95
CA SER A 297 20.12 -5.82 30.00
C SER A 297 19.67 -4.50 29.43
N ILE A 298 18.36 -4.31 29.25
CA ILE A 298 17.78 -3.05 28.80
C ILE A 298 17.99 -2.02 29.91
N LYS A 299 18.70 -0.92 29.61
CA LYS A 299 19.03 0.18 30.53
C LYS A 299 18.67 1.53 29.91
N GLU A 300 17.37 1.84 29.87
CA GLU A 300 16.85 3.02 29.15
C GLU A 300 16.13 4.04 30.05
N ASN A 301 16.27 5.33 29.68
CA ASN A 301 15.47 6.44 30.22
C ASN A 301 14.18 6.60 29.42
N VAL A 302 13.14 5.82 29.77
CA VAL A 302 11.85 5.82 29.06
C VAL A 302 10.96 7.04 29.33
N ASN A 303 11.41 8.03 30.10
CA ASN A 303 10.60 9.22 30.40
C ASN A 303 10.49 10.15 29.20
N GLU A 304 11.55 10.31 28.42
CA GLU A 304 11.57 11.16 27.21
C GLU A 304 10.57 10.65 26.15
N PHE A 305 10.39 9.33 26.05
CA PHE A 305 9.38 8.74 25.19
C PHE A 305 7.94 8.98 25.66
N ASN A 306 7.68 9.09 26.97
CA ASN A 306 6.32 9.37 27.44
C ASN A 306 5.90 10.79 27.04
N ASP A 307 6.80 11.77 27.14
CA ASP A 307 6.52 13.16 26.75
C ASP A 307 6.31 13.27 25.23
N LEU A 308 7.13 12.56 24.44
CA LEU A 308 6.99 12.45 23.00
C LEU A 308 5.64 11.84 22.59
N PHE A 309 5.29 10.67 23.15
CA PHE A 309 4.02 9.98 22.85
C PHE A 309 2.81 10.83 23.27
N ASN A 310 2.88 11.50 24.43
CA ASN A 310 1.82 12.40 24.88
C ASN A 310 1.65 13.60 23.96
N GLY A 311 2.75 14.21 23.50
CA GLY A 311 2.71 15.33 22.56
C GLY A 311 2.02 14.96 21.26
N ILE A 312 2.36 13.79 20.70
CA ILE A 312 1.80 13.34 19.43
C ILE A 312 0.36 12.87 19.58
N ASN A 313 0.04 12.13 20.65
CA ASN A 313 -1.34 11.75 20.93
C ASN A 313 -2.25 12.98 21.02
N ARG A 314 -1.80 14.06 21.67
CA ARG A 314 -2.55 15.33 21.69
C ARG A 314 -2.71 15.95 20.31
N ALA A 315 -1.68 15.90 19.46
CA ALA A 315 -1.75 16.41 18.10
C ALA A 315 -2.72 15.60 17.22
N LEU A 316 -2.66 14.27 17.33
CA LEU A 316 -3.59 13.35 16.67
C LEU A 316 -5.02 13.55 17.16
N ASP A 317 -5.24 13.70 18.47
CA ASP A 317 -6.57 13.96 19.04
C ASP A 317 -7.18 15.24 18.49
N ARG A 318 -6.40 16.33 18.45
CA ARG A 318 -6.85 17.60 17.83
C ARG A 318 -7.14 17.45 16.35
N THR A 319 -6.34 16.67 15.63
CA THR A 319 -6.54 16.43 14.20
C THR A 319 -7.82 15.63 13.98
N ILE A 320 -8.04 14.56 14.74
CA ILE A 320 -9.24 13.74 14.66
C ILE A 320 -10.48 14.58 15.00
N GLU A 321 -10.42 15.43 16.03
CA GLU A 321 -11.51 16.31 16.43
C GLU A 321 -11.85 17.33 15.34
N ASP A 322 -10.85 18.07 14.82
CA ASP A 322 -11.01 19.05 13.74
C ASP A 322 -11.60 18.42 12.48
N LYS A 323 -11.03 17.29 12.04
CA LYS A 323 -11.47 16.59 10.83
C LYS A 323 -12.85 15.98 11.00
N THR A 324 -13.15 15.38 12.15
CA THR A 324 -14.49 14.85 12.43
C THR A 324 -15.53 15.98 12.47
N HIS A 325 -15.20 17.13 13.06
CA HIS A 325 -16.09 18.29 13.02
C HIS A 325 -16.34 18.76 11.58
N LYS A 326 -15.28 18.91 10.77
CA LYS A 326 -15.39 19.31 9.37
C LYS A 326 -16.22 18.32 8.55
N LEU A 327 -16.00 17.02 8.74
CA LEU A 327 -16.76 15.93 8.11
C LEU A 327 -18.25 16.05 8.43
N PHE A 328 -18.60 16.18 9.71
CA PHE A 328 -19.99 16.31 10.15
C PHE A 328 -20.65 17.59 9.64
N LYS A 329 -19.90 18.69 9.52
CA LYS A 329 -20.43 19.93 8.93
C LYS A 329 -20.83 19.75 7.47
N LEU A 330 -20.05 19.00 6.70
CA LEU A 330 -20.37 18.69 5.29
C LEU A 330 -21.52 17.68 5.20
N LEU A 331 -21.44 16.57 5.94
CA LEU A 331 -22.48 15.53 5.92
C LEU A 331 -23.84 16.07 6.37
N ASN A 332 -23.89 16.94 7.38
CA ASN A 332 -25.15 17.51 7.85
C ASN A 332 -25.83 18.44 6.83
N LYS A 333 -25.11 19.05 5.88
CA LYS A 333 -25.73 19.78 4.77
C LYS A 333 -26.56 18.86 3.87
N ILE A 334 -26.20 17.57 3.81
CA ILE A 334 -26.83 16.56 2.96
C ILE A 334 -27.90 15.77 3.74
N LEU A 335 -27.56 15.36 4.97
CA LEU A 335 -28.32 14.36 5.73
C LEU A 335 -29.12 14.93 6.90
N ASN A 336 -28.81 16.14 7.36
CA ASN A 336 -29.53 16.84 8.43
C ASN A 336 -29.76 15.98 9.69
N GLY A 337 -28.68 15.62 10.39
CA GLY A 337 -28.72 14.91 11.66
C GLY A 337 -27.46 14.08 11.89
N ASP A 338 -26.89 14.15 13.09
CA ASP A 338 -25.62 13.48 13.39
C ASP A 338 -25.75 11.95 13.37
N ILE A 339 -26.82 11.37 13.93
CA ILE A 339 -27.09 9.93 13.85
C ILE A 339 -27.29 9.48 12.41
N LYS A 340 -27.97 10.30 11.58
CA LYS A 340 -28.09 10.04 10.13
C LYS A 340 -26.73 10.04 9.47
N CYS A 341 -25.87 11.03 9.79
CA CYS A 341 -24.50 11.10 9.30
C CYS A 341 -23.72 9.82 9.65
N ILE A 342 -23.74 9.38 10.91
CA ILE A 342 -23.04 8.16 11.35
C ILE A 342 -23.54 6.94 10.57
N ILE A 343 -24.85 6.72 10.59
CA ILE A 343 -25.44 5.49 10.03
C ILE A 343 -25.23 5.44 8.52
N SER A 344 -25.60 6.52 7.82
CA SER A 344 -25.58 6.56 6.37
C SER A 344 -24.16 6.63 5.81
N PHE A 345 -23.25 7.38 6.44
CA PHE A 345 -21.90 7.52 5.91
C PHE A 345 -21.07 6.23 6.10
N ILE A 346 -21.15 5.57 7.25
CA ILE A 346 -20.44 4.30 7.45
C ILE A 346 -21.01 3.21 6.53
N ALA A 347 -22.35 3.14 6.37
CA ALA A 347 -22.99 2.24 5.42
C ALA A 347 -22.50 2.51 3.98
N TYR A 348 -22.51 3.77 3.55
CA TYR A 348 -22.03 4.21 2.25
C TYR A 348 -20.58 3.78 2.00
N ILE A 349 -19.67 4.02 2.95
CA ILE A 349 -18.26 3.64 2.81
C ILE A 349 -18.13 2.12 2.64
N LEU A 350 -18.80 1.32 3.46
CA LEU A 350 -18.72 -0.15 3.36
C LEU A 350 -19.31 -0.67 2.04
N GLU A 351 -20.39 -0.06 1.55
CA GLU A 351 -21.03 -0.41 0.28
C GLU A 351 -20.19 -0.07 -0.94
N ILE A 352 -19.51 1.08 -0.93
CA ILE A 352 -18.57 1.43 -2.00
C ILE A 352 -17.39 0.48 -2.00
N ASN A 353 -16.83 0.16 -0.84
CA ASN A 353 -15.74 -0.81 -0.76
C ASN A 353 -16.17 -2.17 -1.31
N LEU A 354 -17.36 -2.65 -0.95
CA LEU A 354 -17.89 -3.92 -1.44
C LEU A 354 -18.17 -3.88 -2.95
N SER A 355 -18.72 -2.78 -3.45
CA SER A 355 -19.02 -2.59 -4.88
C SER A 355 -17.76 -2.56 -5.71
N ASN A 356 -16.75 -1.81 -5.28
CA ASN A 356 -15.44 -1.74 -5.95
C ASN A 356 -14.77 -3.12 -5.94
N ASN A 357 -14.76 -3.82 -4.81
CA ASN A 357 -14.20 -5.17 -4.73
C ASN A 357 -14.92 -6.16 -5.67
N ASN A 358 -16.26 -6.12 -5.73
CA ASN A 358 -17.02 -6.95 -6.67
C ASN A 358 -16.68 -6.62 -8.13
N PHE A 359 -16.61 -5.33 -8.48
CA PHE A 359 -16.23 -4.89 -9.81
C PHE A 359 -14.86 -5.44 -10.22
N GLU A 360 -13.87 -5.40 -9.33
CA GLU A 360 -12.55 -5.96 -9.64
C GLU A 360 -12.56 -7.50 -9.74
N LEU A 361 -13.35 -8.18 -8.92
CA LEU A 361 -13.54 -9.64 -9.05
C LEU A 361 -14.17 -10.03 -10.39
N ASP A 362 -15.19 -9.29 -10.82
CA ASP A 362 -15.89 -9.54 -12.08
C ASP A 362 -14.97 -9.23 -13.26
N LYS A 363 -14.24 -8.10 -13.22
CA LYS A 363 -13.23 -7.76 -14.21
C LYS A 363 -12.14 -8.83 -14.34
N LEU A 364 -11.63 -9.35 -13.22
CA LEU A 364 -10.63 -10.43 -13.24
C LEU A 364 -11.18 -11.72 -13.87
N LYS A 365 -12.45 -12.05 -13.63
CA LYS A 365 -13.09 -13.21 -14.24
C LYS A 365 -13.32 -12.99 -15.73
N GLU A 366 -13.82 -11.83 -16.13
CA GLU A 366 -14.09 -11.51 -17.53
C GLU A 366 -12.82 -11.46 -18.36
N GLU A 367 -11.77 -10.78 -17.88
CA GLU A 367 -10.51 -10.62 -18.62
C GLU A 367 -9.64 -11.89 -18.63
N TYR A 368 -9.72 -12.75 -17.60
CA TYR A 368 -8.74 -13.83 -17.40
C TYR A 368 -9.32 -15.22 -17.09
N ASN A 369 -10.62 -15.47 -17.31
CA ASN A 369 -11.31 -16.71 -16.89
C ASN A 369 -10.52 -18.02 -17.13
N GLU A 370 -9.99 -18.19 -18.35
CA GLU A 370 -9.33 -19.43 -18.78
C GLU A 370 -7.95 -19.66 -18.16
N ILE A 371 -7.33 -18.60 -17.63
CA ILE A 371 -5.95 -18.59 -17.11
C ILE A 371 -5.86 -18.23 -15.63
N LEU A 372 -6.94 -17.72 -15.04
CA LEU A 372 -7.09 -17.34 -13.63
C LEU A 372 -6.59 -18.43 -12.68
N PHE A 373 -7.04 -19.66 -12.89
CA PHE A 373 -6.72 -20.80 -12.02
C PHE A 373 -5.45 -21.56 -12.44
N LYS A 374 -4.95 -21.30 -13.65
CA LYS A 374 -3.70 -21.89 -14.15
C LYS A 374 -2.47 -21.12 -13.64
N HIS A 375 -2.66 -19.84 -13.30
CA HIS A 375 -1.58 -18.94 -13.00
C HIS A 375 -1.49 -18.56 -11.52
N ARG A 376 -0.40 -18.93 -10.86
CA ARG A 376 -0.24 -18.81 -9.40
C ARG A 376 -0.45 -17.39 -8.87
N ILE A 377 0.24 -16.38 -9.42
CA ILE A 377 0.11 -14.99 -8.91
C ILE A 377 -1.29 -14.44 -9.17
N LEU A 378 -1.92 -14.79 -10.30
CA LEU A 378 -3.26 -14.28 -10.63
C LEU A 378 -4.32 -14.91 -9.72
N ASN A 379 -4.19 -16.21 -9.45
CA ASN A 379 -5.01 -16.90 -8.45
C ASN A 379 -4.79 -16.34 -7.04
N GLU A 380 -3.54 -16.02 -6.66
CA GLU A 380 -3.24 -15.38 -5.37
C GLU A 380 -3.93 -14.00 -5.24
N ILE A 381 -3.92 -13.18 -6.31
CA ILE A 381 -4.63 -11.89 -6.38
C ILE A 381 -6.15 -12.08 -6.29
N TYR A 382 -6.69 -13.05 -7.02
CA TYR A 382 -8.12 -13.34 -6.98
C TYR A 382 -8.59 -13.79 -5.58
N ASN A 383 -7.82 -14.67 -4.94
CA ASN A 383 -8.08 -15.12 -3.57
C ASN A 383 -8.01 -13.98 -2.56
N LEU A 384 -7.12 -12.99 -2.78
CA LEU A 384 -7.06 -11.78 -1.97
C LEU A 384 -8.38 -11.00 -2.01
N PHE A 385 -8.92 -10.76 -3.20
CA PHE A 385 -10.19 -10.05 -3.35
C PHE A 385 -11.38 -10.82 -2.78
N LEU A 386 -11.40 -12.15 -2.94
CA LEU A 386 -12.43 -12.98 -2.31
C LEU A 386 -12.38 -12.88 -0.79
N GLN A 387 -11.19 -12.83 -0.20
CA GLN A 387 -11.05 -12.65 1.24
C GLN A 387 -11.48 -11.26 1.68
N GLU A 388 -11.03 -10.21 0.99
CA GLU A 388 -11.42 -8.83 1.28
C GLU A 388 -12.95 -8.67 1.21
N LYS A 389 -13.61 -9.32 0.24
CA LYS A 389 -15.08 -9.34 0.14
C LYS A 389 -15.73 -9.85 1.42
N GLU A 390 -15.23 -10.95 1.97
CA GLU A 390 -15.74 -11.51 3.23
C GLU A 390 -15.41 -10.61 4.42
N GLU A 391 -14.24 -9.97 4.44
CA GLU A 391 -13.85 -9.03 5.50
C GLU A 391 -14.71 -7.75 5.52
N ILE A 392 -15.08 -7.23 4.34
CA ILE A 392 -16.03 -6.12 4.21
C ILE A 392 -17.43 -6.55 4.67
N LYS A 393 -17.88 -7.75 4.31
CA LYS A 393 -19.17 -8.31 4.76
C LYS A 393 -19.21 -8.49 6.27
N GLU A 394 -18.16 -9.04 6.88
CA GLU A 394 -18.03 -9.18 8.33
C GLU A 394 -18.16 -7.81 9.02
N SER A 395 -17.42 -6.81 8.53
CA SER A 395 -17.46 -5.43 9.04
C SER A 395 -18.86 -4.81 8.92
N LEU A 396 -19.55 -5.09 7.81
CA LEU A 396 -20.91 -4.62 7.55
C LEU A 396 -21.95 -5.32 8.43
N VAL A 397 -21.80 -6.62 8.72
CA VAL A 397 -22.65 -7.33 9.68
C VAL A 397 -22.44 -6.76 11.08
N GLU A 398 -21.20 -6.57 11.51
CA GLU A 398 -20.87 -6.01 12.83
C GLU A 398 -21.45 -4.61 13.00
N PHE A 399 -21.31 -3.76 11.99
CA PHE A 399 -21.91 -2.44 11.97
C PHE A 399 -23.45 -2.48 12.08
N LYS A 400 -24.10 -3.34 11.29
CA LYS A 400 -25.56 -3.48 11.30
C LYS A 400 -26.08 -3.95 12.66
N THR A 401 -25.43 -4.94 13.25
CA THR A 401 -25.76 -5.43 14.58
C THR A 401 -25.62 -4.32 15.61
N TYR A 402 -24.52 -3.57 15.58
CA TYR A 402 -24.33 -2.43 16.48
C TYR A 402 -25.44 -1.39 16.35
N ILE A 403 -25.76 -0.94 15.13
CA ILE A 403 -26.79 0.10 14.92
C ILE A 403 -28.17 -0.39 15.36
N LYS A 404 -28.48 -1.67 15.13
CA LYS A 404 -29.73 -2.28 15.58
C LYS A 404 -29.79 -2.36 17.11
N ASP A 405 -28.72 -2.79 17.76
CA ASP A 405 -28.69 -3.00 19.21
C ASP A 405 -28.72 -1.67 19.98
N ILE A 406 -28.03 -0.64 19.47
CA ILE A 406 -27.92 0.66 20.15
C ILE A 406 -29.06 1.62 19.78
N PHE A 407 -29.38 1.74 18.49
CA PHE A 407 -30.34 2.73 18.01
C PHE A 407 -31.70 2.13 17.59
N GLY A 408 -31.81 0.80 17.51
CA GLY A 408 -33.04 0.12 17.09
C GLY A 408 -33.33 0.20 15.58
N PHE A 409 -32.40 0.75 14.78
CA PHE A 409 -32.61 0.91 13.34
C PHE A 409 -32.10 -0.29 12.56
N ASP A 410 -32.90 -0.76 11.61
CA ASP A 410 -32.40 -1.65 10.56
C ASP A 410 -31.75 -0.83 9.46
N VAL A 411 -30.42 -0.94 9.31
CA VAL A 411 -29.63 -0.29 8.26
C VAL A 411 -30.12 -0.65 6.85
N ASN A 412 -30.81 -1.80 6.69
CA ASN A 412 -31.39 -2.18 5.41
C ASN A 412 -32.75 -1.55 5.11
N SER A 413 -33.35 -0.81 6.06
CA SER A 413 -34.63 -0.14 5.87
C SER A 413 -34.59 0.82 4.69
N THR A 414 -35.72 0.94 3.97
CA THR A 414 -35.86 1.84 2.82
C THR A 414 -35.50 3.28 3.16
N GLY A 415 -35.82 3.74 4.37
CA GLY A 415 -35.45 5.06 4.86
C GLY A 415 -33.93 5.28 4.97
N ILE A 416 -33.20 4.34 5.58
CA ILE A 416 -31.73 4.45 5.65
C ILE A 416 -31.10 4.32 4.24
N ARG A 417 -31.66 3.47 3.38
CA ARG A 417 -31.24 3.35 1.98
C ARG A 417 -31.44 4.66 1.19
N SER A 418 -32.54 5.36 1.44
CA SER A 418 -32.81 6.70 0.90
C SER A 418 -31.76 7.72 1.38
N LEU A 419 -31.33 7.66 2.64
CA LEU A 419 -30.24 8.53 3.11
C LEU A 419 -28.88 8.19 2.48
N VAL A 420 -28.57 6.90 2.35
CA VAL A 420 -27.33 6.45 1.71
C VAL A 420 -27.29 6.86 0.23
N SER A 421 -28.43 6.79 -0.49
CA SER A 421 -28.50 7.18 -1.90
C SER A 421 -28.20 8.67 -2.14
N LYS A 422 -28.53 9.54 -1.19
CA LYS A 422 -28.17 10.98 -1.24
C LYS A 422 -26.66 11.22 -1.27
N LEU A 423 -25.86 10.30 -0.74
CA LEU A 423 -24.40 10.43 -0.74
C LEU A 423 -23.76 10.07 -2.09
N TYR A 424 -24.33 9.13 -2.86
CA TYR A 424 -23.78 8.71 -4.16
C TYR A 424 -23.76 9.82 -5.22
N GLY A 425 -24.63 10.82 -5.11
CA GLY A 425 -24.73 11.96 -6.05
C GLY A 425 -24.25 13.30 -5.50
N SER A 426 -23.61 13.31 -4.33
CA SER A 426 -23.19 14.57 -3.69
C SER A 426 -21.92 15.13 -4.33
N ILE A 427 -21.91 16.43 -4.62
CA ILE A 427 -20.73 17.15 -5.12
C ILE A 427 -19.61 17.18 -4.06
N ASP A 428 -19.97 17.22 -2.78
CA ASP A 428 -19.02 17.29 -1.66
C ASP A 428 -18.37 15.93 -1.33
N ILE A 429 -18.71 14.84 -2.06
CA ILE A 429 -18.36 13.48 -1.63
C ILE A 429 -16.87 13.16 -1.70
N GLU A 430 -16.15 13.74 -2.66
CA GLU A 430 -14.69 13.60 -2.77
C GLU A 430 -14.00 14.23 -1.55
N ASP A 431 -14.33 15.49 -1.24
CA ASP A 431 -13.85 16.20 -0.05
C ASP A 431 -14.19 15.47 1.27
N ILE A 432 -15.42 14.96 1.39
CA ILE A 432 -15.87 14.16 2.54
C ILE A 432 -15.00 12.90 2.68
N THR A 433 -14.72 12.22 1.56
CA THR A 433 -13.90 11.01 1.55
C THR A 433 -12.47 11.33 1.97
N GLU A 434 -11.85 12.37 1.42
CA GLU A 434 -10.49 12.78 1.81
C GLU A 434 -10.37 13.09 3.31
N ILE A 435 -11.34 13.82 3.87
CA ILE A 435 -11.37 14.11 5.32
C ILE A 435 -11.48 12.81 6.12
N PHE A 436 -12.30 11.87 5.66
CA PHE A 436 -12.46 10.58 6.30
C PHE A 436 -11.15 9.76 6.27
N GLU A 437 -10.41 9.75 5.16
CA GLU A 437 -9.11 9.08 5.07
C GLU A 437 -8.12 9.62 6.12
N VAL A 438 -8.09 10.93 6.34
CA VAL A 438 -7.24 11.56 7.37
C VAL A 438 -7.63 11.10 8.78
N ILE A 439 -8.93 10.98 9.08
CA ILE A 439 -9.41 10.48 10.38
C ILE A 439 -8.96 9.04 10.60
N VAL A 440 -9.21 8.17 9.62
CA VAL A 440 -8.84 6.75 9.67
C VAL A 440 -7.33 6.58 9.82
N PHE A 441 -6.54 7.33 9.06
CA PHE A 441 -5.08 7.31 9.17
C PHE A 441 -4.57 7.79 10.53
N SER A 442 -5.15 8.88 11.05
CA SER A 442 -4.77 9.42 12.36
C SER A 442 -5.08 8.43 13.50
N LEU A 443 -6.21 7.71 13.40
CA LEU A 443 -6.55 6.64 14.33
C LEU A 443 -5.54 5.49 14.28
N LEU A 444 -5.09 5.11 13.08
CA LEU A 444 -4.04 4.13 12.94
C LEU A 444 -2.75 4.58 13.63
N CYS A 445 -2.27 5.81 13.38
CA CYS A 445 -1.08 6.34 14.05
C CYS A 445 -1.21 6.29 15.58
N LYS A 446 -2.39 6.64 16.11
CA LYS A 446 -2.67 6.56 17.55
C LYS A 446 -2.57 5.12 18.07
N LYS A 447 -3.08 4.14 17.31
CA LYS A 447 -2.95 2.71 17.62
C LYS A 447 -1.48 2.27 17.65
N GLN A 448 -0.66 2.72 16.69
CA GLN A 448 0.77 2.43 16.67
C GLN A 448 1.47 2.99 17.92
N ILE A 449 1.24 4.26 18.26
CA ILE A 449 1.81 4.89 19.47
C ILE A 449 1.40 4.12 20.73
N ASN A 450 0.14 3.71 20.83
CA ASN A 450 -0.36 2.94 21.96
C ASN A 450 0.33 1.58 22.09
N GLU A 451 0.70 0.89 21.00
CA GLU A 451 1.51 -0.33 21.07
C GLU A 451 2.86 -0.09 21.73
N TYR A 452 3.56 0.98 21.35
CA TYR A 452 4.85 1.33 21.96
C TYR A 452 4.70 1.80 23.40
N ALA A 453 3.67 2.58 23.72
CA ALA A 453 3.37 3.00 25.08
C ALA A 453 3.08 1.79 25.99
N ASN A 454 2.30 0.82 25.49
CA ASN A 454 2.03 -0.44 26.18
C ASN A 454 3.31 -1.25 26.39
N PHE A 455 4.20 -1.27 25.40
CA PHE A 455 5.50 -1.91 25.53
C PHE A 455 6.39 -1.22 26.58
N ILE A 456 6.44 0.12 26.63
CA ILE A 456 7.13 0.84 27.70
C ILE A 456 6.55 0.48 29.07
N GLN A 457 5.23 0.38 29.18
CA GLN A 457 4.57 0.00 30.43
C GLN A 457 4.94 -1.43 30.84
N LEU A 458 5.04 -2.36 29.88
CA LEU A 458 5.56 -3.71 30.12
C LEU A 458 7.00 -3.68 30.64
N LEU A 459 7.89 -2.89 30.02
CA LEU A 459 9.27 -2.73 30.49
C LEU A 459 9.34 -2.16 31.92
N LYS A 460 8.47 -1.18 32.25
CA LYS A 460 8.33 -0.61 33.60
C LYS A 460 7.91 -1.68 34.62
N ASN A 461 6.91 -2.49 34.28
CA ASN A 461 6.40 -3.56 35.15
C ASN A 461 7.48 -4.63 35.41
N GLU A 462 8.17 -5.08 34.36
CA GLU A 462 9.24 -6.07 34.51
C GLU A 462 10.44 -5.55 35.29
N SER A 463 10.77 -4.27 35.16
CA SER A 463 11.83 -3.66 35.97
C SER A 463 11.45 -3.53 37.45
N LYS A 464 10.18 -3.23 37.77
CA LYS A 464 9.71 -3.17 39.17
C LYS A 464 9.81 -4.54 39.85
N ASN A 465 9.43 -5.61 39.15
CA ASN A 465 9.52 -6.99 39.65
C ASN A 465 10.97 -7.40 39.93
N GLY A 466 11.91 -7.12 39.00
CA GLY A 466 13.33 -7.41 39.20
C GLY A 466 14.00 -6.61 40.33
N ARG A 467 13.47 -5.44 40.70
CA ARG A 467 13.94 -4.63 41.84
C ARG A 467 13.47 -5.21 43.19
N LEU A 468 12.28 -5.81 43.24
CA LEU A 468 11.77 -6.48 44.44
C LEU A 468 12.58 -7.75 44.75
N ASP A 469 12.92 -8.52 43.71
CA ASP A 469 13.74 -9.74 43.85
C ASP A 469 15.17 -9.42 44.32
N LYS A 470 15.77 -8.31 43.85
CA LYS A 470 17.10 -7.87 44.29
C LYS A 470 17.12 -7.20 45.66
N LYS A 471 16.04 -6.53 46.08
CA LYS A 471 15.94 -5.97 47.45
C LYS A 471 15.97 -7.04 48.53
N LYS A 472 15.55 -8.28 48.22
CA LYS A 472 15.65 -9.42 49.15
C LYS A 472 17.05 -10.03 49.22
N PHE A 473 17.94 -9.75 48.27
CA PHE A 473 19.21 -10.45 48.13
C PHE A 473 20.47 -9.62 48.46
N ILE A 474 20.39 -8.27 48.44
CA ILE A 474 21.59 -7.44 48.65
C ILE A 474 21.26 -6.21 49.50
N GLY A 475 21.83 -6.18 50.71
CA GLY A 475 21.86 -5.01 51.59
C GLY A 475 22.85 -3.94 51.14
N THR A 476 22.66 -3.34 49.95
CA THR A 476 23.50 -2.22 49.47
C THR A 476 22.72 -0.91 49.37
N HIS A 477 23.31 0.11 50.01
CA HIS A 477 22.81 1.45 50.28
C HIS A 477 22.75 2.42 49.08
N GLY A 478 22.45 1.93 47.86
CA GLY A 478 22.30 2.79 46.69
C GLY A 478 20.85 2.85 46.20
N ARG A 479 20.13 3.97 46.39
CA ARG A 479 18.81 4.19 45.76
C ARG A 479 18.96 4.10 44.23
N ILE A 480 18.54 2.98 43.65
CA ILE A 480 18.44 2.83 42.19
C ILE A 480 17.48 3.92 41.69
N ARG A 481 17.99 4.91 40.94
CA ARG A 481 17.18 6.00 40.39
C ARG A 481 16.02 5.44 39.57
N GLU A 482 14.80 5.89 39.87
CA GLU A 482 13.57 5.37 39.24
C GLU A 482 13.56 5.50 37.71
N LYS A 483 14.33 6.45 37.17
CA LYS A 483 14.42 6.81 35.75
C LYS A 483 15.03 5.75 34.83
N VAL A 484 15.76 4.77 35.38
CA VAL A 484 16.47 3.76 34.58
C VAL A 484 15.83 2.39 34.77
N LEU A 485 15.25 1.84 33.70
CA LEU A 485 14.75 0.47 33.72
C LEU A 485 15.94 -0.49 33.77
N LEU A 486 15.85 -1.48 34.65
CA LEU A 486 16.82 -2.58 34.74
C LEU A 486 16.03 -3.87 34.62
N ILE A 487 16.27 -4.59 33.52
CA ILE A 487 15.59 -5.84 33.21
C ILE A 487 16.62 -6.97 33.21
N PRO A 488 16.37 -8.07 33.94
CA PRO A 488 17.31 -9.19 34.01
C PRO A 488 17.39 -9.93 32.67
N LYS A 489 18.53 -10.59 32.43
CA LYS A 489 18.85 -11.25 31.14
C LYS A 489 17.82 -12.31 30.74
N ASN A 490 17.37 -13.12 31.70
CA ASN A 490 16.38 -14.18 31.50
C ASN A 490 15.00 -13.68 31.02
N LYS A 491 14.68 -12.40 31.22
CA LYS A 491 13.44 -11.77 30.74
C LYS A 491 13.64 -10.91 29.49
N SER A 492 14.88 -10.52 29.21
CA SER A 492 15.20 -9.56 28.15
C SER A 492 15.03 -10.16 26.75
N GLU A 493 15.28 -11.45 26.58
CA GLU A 493 15.10 -12.14 25.29
C GLU A 493 13.64 -12.09 24.81
N ASN A 494 12.69 -12.51 25.65
CA ASN A 494 11.26 -12.45 25.35
C ASN A 494 10.78 -11.02 25.07
N LEU A 495 11.34 -10.02 25.77
CA LEU A 495 10.98 -8.61 25.56
C LEU A 495 11.55 -8.06 24.24
N ILE A 496 12.74 -8.50 23.82
CA ILE A 496 13.31 -8.15 22.51
C ILE A 496 12.49 -8.78 21.39
N LEU A 497 12.04 -10.03 21.54
CA LEU A 497 11.17 -10.67 20.56
C LEU A 497 9.85 -9.92 20.41
N LYS A 498 9.19 -9.57 21.53
CA LYS A 498 7.98 -8.73 21.52
C LYS A 498 8.22 -7.36 20.88
N TYR A 499 9.36 -6.74 21.15
CA TYR A 499 9.74 -5.49 20.52
C TYR A 499 9.93 -5.64 19.01
N ALA A 500 10.61 -6.70 18.57
CA ALA A 500 10.85 -6.98 17.16
C ALA A 500 9.54 -7.15 16.39
N GLU A 501 8.54 -7.83 16.97
CA GLU A 501 7.21 -7.97 16.38
C GLU A 501 6.50 -6.60 16.23
N ILE A 502 6.53 -5.76 17.28
CA ILE A 502 5.96 -4.40 17.24
C ILE A 502 6.68 -3.56 16.18
N TYR A 503 8.00 -3.57 16.17
CA TYR A 503 8.81 -2.81 15.22
C TYR A 503 8.57 -3.26 13.78
N GLU A 504 8.58 -4.56 13.52
CA GLU A 504 8.37 -5.10 12.17
C GLU A 504 6.98 -4.72 11.63
N ARG A 505 5.94 -4.89 12.44
CA ARG A 505 4.57 -4.50 12.08
C ARG A 505 4.49 -3.01 11.75
N ASN A 506 4.99 -2.15 12.62
CA ASN A 506 4.89 -0.70 12.45
C ASN A 506 5.77 -0.18 11.29
N SER A 507 6.95 -0.75 11.11
CA SER A 507 7.82 -0.48 9.97
C SER A 507 7.15 -0.86 8.66
N PHE A 508 6.46 -1.99 8.61
CA PHE A 508 5.77 -2.44 7.40
C PHE A 508 4.71 -1.44 6.93
N ILE A 509 3.89 -0.93 7.85
CA ILE A 509 2.82 0.05 7.61
C ILE A 509 3.39 1.32 6.99
N ASN A 510 4.42 1.88 7.64
CA ASN A 510 4.98 3.15 7.24
C ASN A 510 5.79 3.05 5.95
N ASN A 511 6.40 1.88 5.70
CA ASN A 511 7.23 1.62 4.52
C ASN A 511 6.49 0.90 3.39
N ILE A 512 5.15 0.81 3.42
CA ILE A 512 4.37 0.08 2.40
C ILE A 512 4.67 0.55 0.97
N LYS A 513 4.87 1.87 0.78
CA LYS A 513 5.30 2.49 -0.49
C LYS A 513 6.70 2.01 -0.93
N ARG A 514 7.62 1.77 0.00
CA ARG A 514 8.97 1.26 -0.28
C ARG A 514 8.93 -0.19 -0.77
N TYR A 515 8.11 -1.05 -0.15
CA TYR A 515 7.92 -2.43 -0.62
C TYR A 515 7.35 -2.47 -2.04
N ARG A 516 6.45 -1.54 -2.39
CA ARG A 516 5.96 -1.38 -3.76
C ARG A 516 7.08 -1.03 -4.74
N ARG A 517 7.95 -0.08 -4.38
CA ARG A 517 9.11 0.28 -5.20
C ARG A 517 10.07 -0.91 -5.37
N GLN A 518 10.29 -1.69 -4.32
CA GLN A 518 11.13 -2.90 -4.38
C GLN A 518 10.56 -3.95 -5.32
N LEU A 519 9.29 -4.31 -5.17
CA LEU A 519 8.62 -5.23 -6.09
C LEU A 519 8.66 -4.70 -7.54
N SER A 520 8.50 -3.39 -7.75
CA SER A 520 8.57 -2.79 -9.09
C SER A 520 9.99 -2.90 -9.68
N SER A 521 11.02 -2.74 -8.85
CA SER A 521 12.42 -2.95 -9.26
C SER A 521 12.65 -4.39 -9.69
N VAL A 522 12.31 -5.37 -8.85
CA VAL A 522 12.50 -6.79 -9.16
C VAL A 522 11.73 -7.20 -10.41
N LEU A 523 10.51 -6.66 -10.60
CA LEU A 523 9.74 -6.88 -11.82
C LEU A 523 10.46 -6.35 -13.07
N ARG A 524 11.07 -5.17 -12.99
CA ARG A 524 11.85 -4.60 -14.11
C ARG A 524 13.10 -5.41 -14.41
N ASP A 525 13.80 -5.86 -13.38
CA ASP A 525 14.99 -6.70 -13.53
C ASP A 525 14.63 -8.04 -14.20
N MET A 526 13.55 -8.69 -13.74
CA MET A 526 13.04 -9.91 -14.35
C MET A 526 12.60 -9.70 -15.81
N ASP A 527 11.87 -8.60 -16.13
CA ASP A 527 11.48 -8.25 -17.51
C ASP A 527 12.70 -8.06 -18.41
N ARG A 528 13.80 -7.48 -17.89
CA ARG A 528 15.05 -7.32 -18.63
C ARG A 528 15.67 -8.67 -18.98
N GLU A 529 15.82 -9.56 -18.00
CA GLU A 529 16.44 -10.89 -18.24
C GLU A 529 15.62 -11.72 -19.23
N LEU A 530 14.28 -11.62 -19.19
CA LEU A 530 13.42 -12.26 -20.18
C LEU A 530 13.57 -11.70 -21.58
N ARG A 531 13.71 -10.38 -21.71
CA ARG A 531 13.96 -9.76 -23.03
C ARG A 531 15.29 -10.24 -23.59
N LYS A 532 16.33 -10.31 -22.77
CA LYS A 532 17.61 -10.90 -23.17
C LYS A 532 17.41 -12.34 -23.65
N PHE A 533 16.74 -13.18 -22.87
CA PHE A 533 16.49 -14.57 -23.28
C PHE A 533 15.68 -14.71 -24.57
N LYS A 534 14.60 -13.92 -24.74
CA LYS A 534 13.83 -13.89 -25.99
C LYS A 534 14.69 -13.52 -27.19
N PHE A 535 15.54 -12.52 -27.01
CA PHE A 535 16.44 -12.07 -28.05
C PHE A 535 17.48 -13.14 -28.40
N PHE A 536 18.09 -13.78 -27.40
CA PHE A 536 18.99 -14.91 -27.62
C PHE A 536 18.31 -16.04 -28.39
N ARG A 537 17.11 -16.47 -27.97
CA ARG A 537 16.31 -17.47 -28.67
C ARG A 537 16.05 -17.07 -30.13
N PHE A 538 15.70 -15.81 -30.38
CA PHE A 538 15.49 -15.31 -31.74
C PHE A 538 16.75 -15.38 -32.60
N ILE A 539 17.92 -15.02 -32.06
CA ILE A 539 19.19 -15.16 -32.78
C ILE A 539 19.45 -16.63 -33.12
N ILE A 540 19.31 -17.54 -32.15
CA ILE A 540 19.54 -18.98 -32.35
C ILE A 540 18.60 -19.55 -33.42
N TYR A 541 17.31 -19.22 -33.37
CA TYR A 541 16.33 -19.62 -34.36
C TYR A 541 16.70 -19.11 -35.77
N SER A 542 17.08 -17.84 -35.86
CA SER A 542 17.44 -17.18 -37.12
C SER A 542 18.73 -17.76 -37.71
N LEU A 543 19.74 -18.01 -36.88
CA LEU A 543 20.96 -18.69 -37.27
C LEU A 543 20.68 -20.10 -37.80
N ASN A 544 19.85 -20.88 -37.10
CA ASN A 544 19.47 -22.22 -37.55
C ASN A 544 18.79 -22.19 -38.93
N ASN A 545 17.90 -21.22 -39.18
CA ASN A 545 17.28 -21.03 -40.48
C ASN A 545 18.29 -20.71 -41.59
N GLU A 546 19.26 -19.83 -41.32
CA GLU A 546 20.29 -19.47 -42.28
C GLU A 546 21.28 -20.60 -42.55
N LEU A 547 21.62 -21.41 -41.53
CA LEU A 547 22.38 -22.64 -41.70
C LEU A 547 21.62 -23.60 -42.63
N ASN A 548 20.34 -23.88 -42.37
CA ASN A 548 19.53 -24.75 -43.24
C ASN A 548 19.39 -24.22 -44.69
N LYS A 549 19.40 -22.90 -44.90
CA LYS A 549 19.47 -22.32 -46.24
C LYS A 549 20.81 -22.60 -46.90
N SER A 550 21.92 -22.50 -46.17
CA SER A 550 23.27 -22.74 -46.68
C SER A 550 23.44 -24.14 -47.29
N GLU A 551 22.83 -25.15 -46.67
CA GLU A 551 22.81 -26.55 -47.16
C GLU A 551 22.11 -26.67 -48.52
N LYS A 552 21.02 -25.93 -48.72
CA LYS A 552 20.20 -25.94 -49.94
C LYS A 552 20.75 -25.07 -51.06
N LEU A 553 21.68 -24.17 -50.77
CA LEU A 553 22.20 -23.16 -51.70
C LEU A 553 23.27 -23.70 -52.68
N TYR A 554 23.50 -25.02 -52.76
CA TYR A 554 24.51 -25.63 -53.62
C TYR A 554 24.48 -25.14 -55.09
N PHE A 555 23.28 -24.93 -55.65
CA PHE A 555 23.05 -24.45 -57.03
C PHE A 555 22.74 -22.95 -57.17
N SER A 556 22.94 -22.15 -56.11
CA SER A 556 22.63 -20.71 -56.12
C SER A 556 23.76 -19.82 -56.64
N SER A 557 23.44 -18.56 -56.94
CA SER A 557 24.42 -17.56 -57.40
C SER A 557 25.47 -17.24 -56.32
N LYS A 558 26.70 -16.92 -56.74
CA LYS A 558 27.81 -16.54 -55.83
C LYS A 558 27.42 -15.43 -54.84
N LYS A 559 26.60 -14.50 -55.31
CA LYS A 559 26.06 -13.36 -54.55
C LYS A 559 25.18 -13.83 -53.37
N LYS A 560 24.23 -14.75 -53.62
CA LYS A 560 23.38 -15.35 -52.57
C LYS A 560 24.17 -16.18 -51.56
N LYS A 561 25.18 -16.92 -52.01
CA LYS A 561 26.09 -17.69 -51.13
C LYS A 561 26.88 -16.76 -50.19
N LEU A 562 27.38 -15.63 -50.70
CA LEU A 562 28.13 -14.64 -49.90
C LEU A 562 27.24 -13.97 -48.86
N LEU A 563 26.04 -13.52 -49.25
CA LEU A 563 25.08 -12.90 -48.33
C LEU A 563 24.74 -13.83 -47.16
N ASN A 564 24.36 -15.08 -47.46
CA ASN A 564 24.03 -16.06 -46.41
C ASN A 564 25.22 -16.34 -45.48
N LYS A 565 26.45 -16.42 -46.01
CA LYS A 565 27.68 -16.52 -45.20
C LYS A 565 27.85 -15.31 -44.25
N ASN A 566 27.66 -14.09 -44.75
CA ASN A 566 27.82 -12.87 -43.95
C ASN A 566 26.74 -12.77 -42.86
N VAL A 567 25.51 -13.21 -43.14
CA VAL A 567 24.43 -13.29 -42.15
C VAL A 567 24.77 -14.30 -41.05
N ILE A 568 25.27 -15.50 -41.40
CA ILE A 568 25.74 -16.50 -40.43
C ILE A 568 26.85 -15.92 -39.55
N LEU A 569 27.85 -15.28 -40.15
CA LEU A 569 28.95 -14.63 -39.42
C LEU A 569 28.45 -13.55 -38.44
N CYS A 570 27.49 -12.73 -38.87
CA CYS A 570 26.89 -11.70 -38.03
C CYS A 570 26.22 -12.32 -36.79
N PHE A 571 25.40 -13.36 -36.96
CA PHE A 571 24.74 -14.03 -35.83
C PHE A 571 25.74 -14.73 -34.89
N LEU A 572 26.75 -15.43 -35.42
CA LEU A 572 27.79 -16.05 -34.58
C LEU A 572 28.56 -15.01 -33.77
N TYR A 573 28.89 -13.87 -34.38
CA TYR A 573 29.52 -12.74 -33.70
C TYR A 573 28.63 -12.15 -32.60
N ASP A 574 27.33 -12.00 -32.87
CA ASP A 574 26.36 -11.47 -31.91
C ASP A 574 26.13 -12.43 -30.73
N ILE A 575 26.26 -13.75 -30.92
CA ILE A 575 26.18 -14.72 -29.81
C ILE A 575 27.42 -14.63 -28.91
N ILE A 576 28.64 -14.57 -29.47
CA ILE A 576 29.86 -14.42 -28.67
C ILE A 576 29.87 -13.10 -27.91
N ASN A 577 29.43 -12.01 -28.53
CA ASN A 577 29.42 -10.68 -27.93
C ASN A 577 28.05 -10.31 -27.35
N PHE A 578 27.28 -11.29 -26.90
CA PHE A 578 25.84 -11.17 -26.63
C PHE A 578 25.46 -9.97 -25.78
N ASP A 579 26.09 -9.77 -24.62
CA ASP A 579 25.74 -8.64 -23.74
C ASP A 579 26.01 -7.28 -24.40
N SER A 580 27.13 -7.13 -25.10
CA SER A 580 27.46 -5.90 -25.85
C SER A 580 26.50 -5.68 -27.00
N SER A 581 26.24 -6.73 -27.80
CA SER A 581 25.31 -6.68 -28.93
C SER A 581 23.89 -6.34 -28.47
N TYR A 582 23.41 -6.96 -27.39
CA TYR A 582 22.12 -6.66 -26.79
C TYR A 582 22.01 -5.19 -26.37
N GLU A 583 22.97 -4.68 -25.59
CA GLU A 583 22.93 -3.31 -25.08
C GLU A 583 23.03 -2.25 -26.20
N LYS A 584 23.91 -2.47 -27.19
CA LYS A 584 24.14 -1.50 -28.28
C LYS A 584 23.06 -1.54 -29.36
N LYS A 585 22.59 -2.72 -29.73
CA LYS A 585 21.77 -2.90 -30.95
C LYS A 585 20.31 -3.23 -30.68
N TYR A 586 19.99 -3.92 -29.57
CA TYR A 586 18.70 -4.61 -29.45
C TYR A 586 17.87 -4.23 -28.22
N LYS A 587 18.46 -3.51 -27.26
CA LYS A 587 17.78 -3.11 -26.01
C LYS A 587 16.46 -2.36 -26.22
N TYR A 588 16.38 -1.56 -27.28
CA TYR A 588 15.22 -0.72 -27.60
C TYR A 588 14.32 -1.29 -28.70
N THR A 589 14.71 -2.42 -29.29
CA THR A 589 13.98 -3.06 -30.38
C THR A 589 12.77 -3.80 -29.81
N ARG A 590 11.58 -3.50 -30.30
CA ARG A 590 10.36 -4.27 -29.97
C ARG A 590 10.35 -5.53 -30.84
N ILE A 591 10.58 -6.68 -30.22
CA ILE A 591 10.46 -8.02 -30.83
C ILE A 591 9.17 -8.66 -30.36
#